data_AF-A0A925D872-F1
#
_entry.id   AF-A0A925D872-F1
#
_cell.length_a   1.000
_cell.length_b   1.000
_cell.length_c   1.000
_cell.angle_alpha   90.00
_cell.angle_beta   90.00
_cell.angle_gamma   90.00
#
_symmetry.space_group_name_H-M   'P 1'
#
loop_
_entity.id
_entity.type
_entity.pdbx_description
1 polymer ?
#
loop_
_entity_poly.entity_id
_entity_poly.type
_entity_poly.pdbx_seq_one_letter_code
_entity_poly.pdbx_strand_id
1 'polypeptide(L)'
;GMRGDEALKAVALSGPSGGFLPRFIKTEHLSAKIRKMLPAEMKAFDLCELQLDMNLFRQWGLMLGAGITIYGESADLVEQAYSASHFYARESCGKCVPCRIGSTKIAQVAGQLRERKLTRQQIDELFQKDGPLLDLAGTMSSTAICGLGQIAANPLMSLLRYFPEEAYAYAALS
;
A
#
# COMPACT_ATOMS: atom_id res chain seq x y z
N GLY A 1 -2.77 -17.41 -14.04
CA GLY A 1 -2.46 -17.94 -12.70
C GLY A 1 -0.95 -17.91 -12.51
N MET A 2 -0.49 -18.25 -11.31
CA MET A 2 0.94 -18.46 -11.09
C MET A 2 1.36 -19.88 -11.51
N ARG A 3 2.66 -20.16 -11.53
CA ARG A 3 3.18 -21.51 -11.80
C ARG A 3 2.63 -22.48 -10.74
N GLY A 4 2.12 -23.64 -11.19
CA GLY A 4 1.56 -24.65 -10.28
C GLY A 4 0.11 -24.37 -9.84
N ASP A 5 -0.64 -23.61 -10.65
CA ASP A 5 -2.05 -23.27 -10.42
C ASP A 5 -2.33 -22.50 -9.11
N GLU A 6 -1.29 -21.92 -8.49
CA GLU A 6 -1.47 -21.04 -7.35
C GLU A 6 -2.22 -19.76 -7.75
N ALA A 7 -3.10 -19.34 -6.84
CA ALA A 7 -3.83 -18.09 -6.96
C ALA A 7 -2.88 -16.89 -6.74
N LEU A 8 -3.16 -15.82 -7.49
CA LEU A 8 -2.51 -14.53 -7.36
C LEU A 8 -3.17 -13.77 -6.22
N LYS A 9 -2.43 -13.48 -5.15
CA LYS A 9 -2.94 -12.66 -4.04
C LYS A 9 -2.79 -11.17 -4.31
N ALA A 10 -1.56 -10.75 -4.63
CA ALA A 10 -1.26 -9.34 -4.84
C ALA A 10 -0.16 -9.12 -5.89
N VAL A 11 -0.13 -7.91 -6.44
CA VAL A 11 0.88 -7.42 -7.37
C VAL A 11 1.40 -6.08 -6.87
N ALA A 12 2.71 -5.90 -6.89
CA ALA A 12 3.34 -4.60 -6.66
C ALA A 12 4.08 -4.16 -7.93
N LEU A 13 3.52 -3.20 -8.65
CA LEU A 13 3.95 -2.79 -9.99
C LEU A 13 5.23 -1.94 -10.02
N SER A 14 5.76 -1.57 -8.86
CA SER A 14 6.98 -0.78 -8.69
C SER A 14 7.82 -1.35 -7.53
N GLY A 15 7.91 -2.68 -7.44
CA GLY A 15 8.40 -3.36 -6.24
C GLY A 15 7.63 -2.93 -4.99
N PRO A 16 8.22 -3.00 -3.77
CA PRO A 16 7.52 -2.64 -2.54
C PRO A 16 7.01 -1.19 -2.53
N SER A 17 7.63 -0.30 -3.31
CA SER A 17 7.21 1.10 -3.41
C SER A 17 5.83 1.31 -4.04
N GLY A 18 5.40 0.38 -4.90
CA GLY A 18 4.09 0.43 -5.54
C GLY A 18 2.94 0.04 -4.62
N GLY A 19 3.26 -0.51 -3.44
CA GLY A 19 2.26 -1.12 -2.56
C GLY A 19 1.68 -2.41 -3.14
N PHE A 20 0.76 -3.02 -2.40
CA PHE A 20 0.05 -4.24 -2.77
C PHE A 20 -1.24 -3.90 -3.49
N LEU A 21 -1.42 -4.41 -4.71
CA LEU A 21 -2.64 -4.28 -5.48
C LEU A 21 -3.29 -5.65 -5.68
N PRO A 22 -4.60 -5.79 -5.47
CA PRO A 22 -5.31 -7.01 -5.83
C PRO A 22 -5.40 -7.14 -7.34
N ARG A 23 -5.64 -8.35 -7.85
CA ARG A 23 -5.89 -8.58 -9.28
C ARG A 23 -7.04 -7.71 -9.79
N PHE A 24 -8.17 -7.71 -9.08
CA PHE A 24 -9.33 -6.92 -9.44
C PHE A 24 -9.40 -5.67 -8.56
N ILE A 25 -9.16 -4.51 -9.16
CA ILE A 25 -9.26 -3.23 -8.46
C ILE A 25 -10.64 -2.66 -8.69
N LYS A 26 -11.42 -2.52 -7.61
CA LYS A 26 -12.71 -1.83 -7.66
C LYS A 26 -12.50 -0.34 -7.80
N THR A 27 -13.33 0.31 -8.63
CA THR A 27 -13.25 1.75 -8.86
C THR A 27 -13.53 2.57 -7.59
N GLU A 28 -14.19 1.98 -6.59
CA GLU A 28 -14.40 2.55 -5.26
C GLU A 28 -13.13 2.76 -4.43
N HIS A 29 -11.99 2.17 -4.80
CA HIS A 29 -10.70 2.42 -4.16
C HIS A 29 -9.89 3.53 -4.85
N LEU A 30 -10.36 4.02 -6.00
CA LEU A 30 -9.71 5.10 -6.75
C LEU A 30 -10.20 6.46 -6.27
N SER A 31 -9.41 7.51 -6.52
CA SER A 31 -9.83 8.88 -6.21
C SER A 31 -11.07 9.29 -7.01
N ALA A 32 -11.87 10.21 -6.47
CA ALA A 32 -13.05 10.73 -7.17
C ALA A 32 -12.71 11.35 -8.54
N LYS A 33 -11.52 11.94 -8.68
CA LYS A 33 -11.02 12.45 -9.96
C LYS A 33 -10.84 11.34 -10.98
N ILE A 34 -10.24 10.22 -10.58
CA ILE A 34 -9.98 9.07 -11.46
C ILE A 34 -11.29 8.39 -11.83
N ARG A 35 -12.21 8.19 -10.88
CA ARG A 35 -13.53 7.58 -11.16
C ARG A 35 -14.31 8.33 -12.24
N LYS A 36 -14.20 9.66 -12.30
CA LYS A 36 -14.84 10.49 -13.34
C LYS A 36 -14.23 10.32 -14.73
N MET A 37 -13.02 9.78 -14.83
CA MET A 37 -12.33 9.53 -16.10
C MET A 37 -12.58 8.12 -16.65
N LEU A 38 -13.10 7.21 -15.82
CA LEU A 38 -13.43 5.85 -16.21
C LEU A 38 -14.84 5.76 -16.80
N PRO A 39 -15.12 4.76 -17.67
CA PRO A 39 -16.48 4.47 -18.13
C PRO A 39 -17.44 4.32 -16.95
N ALA A 40 -18.64 4.89 -17.05
CA ALA A 40 -19.58 4.98 -15.92
C ALA A 40 -20.02 3.60 -15.41
N GLU A 41 -20.06 2.61 -16.29
CA GLU A 41 -20.38 1.21 -16.00
C GLU A 41 -19.21 0.40 -15.40
N MET A 42 -17.98 0.93 -15.43
CA MET A 42 -16.81 0.22 -14.92
C MET A 42 -16.80 0.22 -13.38
N LYS A 43 -17.10 -0.95 -12.81
CA LYS A 43 -17.08 -1.17 -11.34
C LYS A 43 -15.75 -1.70 -10.83
N ALA A 44 -15.03 -2.43 -11.66
CA ALA A 44 -13.71 -2.95 -11.38
C ALA A 44 -12.95 -3.20 -12.69
N PHE A 45 -11.64 -3.34 -12.62
CA PHE A 45 -10.79 -3.76 -13.74
C PHE A 45 -9.81 -4.84 -13.30
N ASP A 46 -9.42 -5.70 -14.25
CA ASP A 46 -8.37 -6.70 -14.04
C ASP A 46 -7.01 -6.06 -14.33
N LEU A 47 -6.17 -5.97 -13.30
CA LEU A 47 -4.82 -5.43 -13.36
C LEU A 47 -3.94 -6.20 -14.35
N CYS A 48 -4.17 -7.51 -14.51
CA CYS A 48 -3.38 -8.36 -15.39
C CYS A 48 -3.68 -8.15 -16.88
N GLU A 49 -4.82 -7.54 -17.20
CA GLU A 49 -5.23 -7.24 -18.59
C GLU A 49 -4.80 -5.83 -19.02
N LEU A 50 -4.22 -5.04 -18.11
CA LEU A 50 -3.74 -3.70 -18.45
C LEU A 50 -2.42 -3.75 -19.21
N GLN A 51 -2.32 -2.96 -20.27
CA GLN A 51 -1.04 -2.70 -20.93
C GLN A 51 -0.11 -1.94 -19.98
N LEU A 52 1.15 -2.38 -19.89
CA LEU A 52 2.21 -1.76 -19.09
C LEU A 52 2.62 -0.39 -19.68
N ASP A 53 1.77 0.61 -19.50
CA ASP A 53 1.97 1.99 -19.97
C ASP A 53 2.01 2.98 -18.79
N MET A 54 3.14 3.69 -18.66
CA MET A 54 3.37 4.63 -17.55
C MET A 54 2.30 5.73 -17.46
N ASN A 55 1.75 6.18 -18.59
CA ASN A 55 0.75 7.24 -18.60
C ASN A 55 -0.60 6.72 -18.11
N LEU A 56 -1.01 5.53 -18.56
CA LEU A 56 -2.21 4.84 -18.10
C LEU A 56 -2.18 4.64 -16.58
N PHE A 57 -1.12 4.02 -16.06
CA PHE A 57 -0.99 3.78 -14.62
C PHE A 57 -1.01 5.08 -13.81
N ARG A 58 -0.30 6.12 -14.26
CA ARG A 58 -0.31 7.44 -13.61
C ARG A 58 -1.71 8.07 -13.61
N GLN A 59 -2.44 8.00 -14.72
CA GLN A 59 -3.80 8.50 -14.81
C GLN A 59 -4.74 7.79 -13.84
N TRP A 60 -4.47 6.51 -13.55
CA TRP A 60 -5.27 5.67 -12.66
C TRP A 60 -4.78 5.72 -11.21
N GLY A 61 -3.83 6.61 -10.89
CA GLY A 61 -3.29 6.78 -9.55
C GLY A 61 -2.47 5.59 -9.07
N LEU A 62 -1.98 4.77 -10.00
CA LEU A 62 -1.12 3.63 -9.75
C LEU A 62 0.32 3.99 -10.11
N MET A 63 1.27 3.25 -9.55
CA MET A 63 2.69 3.38 -9.86
C MET A 63 3.14 2.21 -10.73
N LEU A 64 3.87 2.49 -11.79
CA LEU A 64 4.62 1.50 -12.56
C LEU A 64 6.11 1.86 -12.47
N GLY A 65 6.92 0.92 -12.02
CA GLY A 65 8.35 1.14 -11.77
C GLY A 65 9.23 0.19 -12.57
N ALA A 66 10.51 0.12 -12.19
CA ALA A 66 11.49 -0.72 -12.87
C ALA A 66 11.33 -2.24 -12.61
N GLY A 67 10.42 -2.63 -11.72
CA GLY A 67 10.21 -4.03 -11.35
C GLY A 67 8.80 -4.29 -10.86
N ILE A 68 8.29 -5.47 -11.21
CA ILE A 68 7.00 -5.98 -10.77
C ILE A 68 7.25 -7.15 -9.81
N THR A 69 6.62 -7.11 -8.64
CA THR A 69 6.66 -8.20 -7.67
C THR A 69 5.28 -8.86 -7.60
N ILE A 70 5.27 -10.19 -7.64
CA ILE A 70 4.05 -11.00 -7.63
C ILE A 70 4.01 -11.77 -6.31
N TYR A 71 2.89 -11.69 -5.59
CA TYR A 71 2.67 -12.38 -4.33
C TYR A 71 1.61 -13.47 -4.52
N GLY A 72 1.98 -14.70 -4.16
CA GLY A 72 1.09 -15.84 -4.16
C GLY A 72 0.12 -15.88 -2.99
N GLU A 73 -0.81 -16.83 -3.05
CA GLU A 73 -1.79 -17.07 -1.99
C GLU A 73 -1.16 -17.36 -0.62
N SER A 74 0.01 -17.99 -0.60
CA SER A 74 0.74 -18.30 0.65
C SER A 74 1.54 -17.12 1.20
N ALA A 75 1.63 -15.99 0.48
CA ALA A 75 2.39 -14.83 0.93
C ALA A 75 1.70 -14.11 2.10
N ASP A 76 2.46 -13.84 3.16
CA ASP A 76 2.05 -13.03 4.30
C ASP A 76 2.24 -11.55 4.00
N LEU A 77 1.17 -10.85 3.62
CA LEU A 77 1.24 -9.44 3.24
C LEU A 77 1.53 -8.51 4.42
N VAL A 78 1.19 -8.91 5.66
CA VAL A 78 1.52 -8.13 6.86
C VAL A 78 3.03 -8.11 7.04
N GLU A 79 3.68 -9.26 6.87
CA GLU A 79 5.13 -9.34 7.02
C GLU A 79 5.88 -8.67 5.87
N GLN A 80 5.35 -8.74 4.64
CA GLN A 80 5.89 -7.97 3.52
C GLN A 80 5.76 -6.46 3.76
N ALA A 81 4.63 -5.99 4.28
CA ALA A 81 4.41 -4.58 4.61
C ALA A 81 5.38 -4.11 5.70
N TYR A 82 5.55 -4.90 6.77
CA TYR A 82 6.49 -4.61 7.84
C TYR A 82 7.93 -4.51 7.33
N SER A 83 8.39 -5.52 6.58
CA SER A 83 9.74 -5.57 6.01
C SER A 83 10.01 -4.35 5.13
N ALA A 84 9.08 -4.01 4.23
CA ALA A 84 9.20 -2.85 3.35
C ALA A 84 9.19 -1.51 4.11
N SER A 85 8.28 -1.33 5.08
CA SER A 85 8.23 -0.13 5.91
C SER A 85 9.51 0.05 6.72
N HIS A 86 10.06 -1.03 7.26
CA HIS A 86 11.33 -1.00 8.00
C HIS A 86 12.53 -0.68 7.09
N PHE A 87 12.55 -1.20 5.86
CA PHE A 87 13.54 -0.82 4.85
C PHE A 87 13.50 0.69 4.58
N TYR A 88 12.32 1.28 4.31
CA TYR A 88 12.21 2.71 4.03
C TYR A 88 12.63 3.59 5.21
N ALA A 89 12.35 3.16 6.44
CA ALA A 89 12.80 3.87 7.64
C ALA A 89 14.34 3.85 7.75
N ARG A 90 14.99 2.73 7.44
CA ARG A 90 16.45 2.58 7.49
C ARG A 90 17.17 3.32 6.37
N GLU A 91 16.60 3.34 5.18
CA GLU A 91 17.19 3.99 3.99
C GLU A 91 16.88 5.49 3.88
N SER A 92 16.15 6.04 4.86
CA SER A 92 15.96 7.49 4.94
C SER A 92 17.30 8.20 5.12
N CYS A 93 17.70 9.05 4.16
CA CYS A 93 18.90 9.89 4.26
C CYS A 93 18.81 10.99 5.35
N GLY A 94 17.65 11.17 5.97
CA GLY A 94 17.46 12.06 7.12
C GLY A 94 17.31 13.56 6.81
N LYS A 95 17.37 13.96 5.54
CA LYS A 95 17.35 15.38 5.12
C LYS A 95 16.02 16.10 5.39
N CYS A 96 14.88 15.45 5.15
CA CYS A 96 13.57 16.05 5.40
C CYS A 96 12.89 15.41 6.63
N VAL A 97 12.38 16.26 7.52
CA VAL A 97 11.65 15.88 8.73
C VAL A 97 10.48 14.91 8.44
N PRO A 98 9.58 15.18 7.47
CA PRO A 98 8.46 14.27 7.19
C PRO A 98 8.94 12.85 6.83
N CYS A 99 10.00 12.71 6.04
CA CYS A 99 10.57 11.39 5.75
C CYS A 99 11.24 10.77 6.97
N ARG A 100 12.16 11.49 7.63
CA ARG A 100 12.98 10.95 8.74
C ARG A 100 12.14 10.45 9.90
N ILE A 101 11.15 11.24 10.31
CA ILE A 101 10.29 10.92 11.46
C ILE A 101 9.10 10.07 11.02
N GLY A 102 8.48 10.42 9.88
CA GLY A 102 7.27 9.75 9.41
C GLY A 102 7.52 8.29 9.00
N SER A 103 8.60 8.00 8.27
CA SER A 103 8.94 6.61 7.91
C SER A 103 9.20 5.73 9.14
N THR A 104 9.86 6.28 10.17
CA THR A 104 10.04 5.61 11.45
C THR A 104 8.70 5.30 12.12
N LYS A 105 7.76 6.26 12.13
CA LYS A 105 6.44 6.06 12.71
C LYS A 105 5.62 5.01 11.96
N ILE A 106 5.69 5.00 10.63
CA ILE A 106 5.04 3.96 9.79
C ILE A 106 5.62 2.58 10.12
N ALA A 107 6.95 2.46 10.19
CA ALA A 107 7.60 1.19 10.54
C ALA A 107 7.23 0.71 11.96
N GLN A 108 7.10 1.63 12.92
CA GLN A 108 6.63 1.31 14.27
C GLN A 108 5.21 0.73 14.26
N VAL A 109 4.29 1.36 13.52
CA VAL A 109 2.90 0.89 13.45
C VAL A 109 2.81 -0.46 12.72
N ALA A 110 3.56 -0.63 11.63
CA ALA A 110 3.66 -1.93 10.96
C ALA A 110 4.21 -3.02 11.90
N GLY A 111 5.20 -2.67 12.75
CA GLY A 111 5.72 -3.57 13.78
C GLY A 111 4.69 -3.92 14.85
N GLN A 112 3.92 -2.94 15.34
CA GLN A 112 2.84 -3.20 16.29
C GLN A 112 1.74 -4.10 15.70
N LEU A 113 1.41 -3.93 14.42
CA LEU A 113 0.49 -4.81 13.71
C LEU A 113 1.04 -6.24 13.64
N ARG A 114 2.27 -6.41 13.14
CA ARG A 114 2.97 -7.70 13.05
C ARG A 114 3.04 -8.42 14.40
N GLU A 115 3.31 -7.68 15.48
CA GLU A 115 3.40 -8.21 16.85
C GLU A 115 2.04 -8.43 17.51
N ARG A 116 0.94 -8.24 16.78
CA ARG A 116 -0.44 -8.40 17.26
C ARG A 116 -0.77 -7.53 18.47
N LYS A 117 -0.27 -6.29 18.48
CA LYS A 117 -0.45 -5.31 19.58
C LYS A 117 -1.57 -4.31 19.34
N LEU A 118 -2.20 -4.34 18.18
CA LEU A 118 -3.29 -3.42 17.81
C LEU A 118 -4.60 -4.19 17.79
N THR A 119 -5.63 -3.70 18.48
CA THR A 119 -6.99 -4.23 18.32
C THR A 119 -7.54 -3.87 16.95
N ARG A 120 -8.59 -4.57 16.51
CA ARG A 120 -9.30 -4.25 15.25
C ARG A 120 -9.74 -2.78 15.22
N GLN A 121 -10.30 -2.30 16.34
CA GLN A 121 -10.70 -0.90 16.48
C GLN A 121 -9.51 0.06 16.32
N GLN A 122 -8.35 -0.25 16.91
CA GLN A 122 -7.16 0.60 16.76
C GLN A 122 -6.65 0.62 15.31
N ILE A 123 -6.70 -0.52 14.60
CA ILE A 123 -6.36 -0.58 13.17
C ILE A 123 -7.29 0.33 12.37
N ASP A 124 -8.59 0.27 12.64
CA ASP A 124 -9.59 1.12 11.99
C ASP A 124 -9.37 2.60 12.31
N GLU A 125 -9.13 2.97 13.57
CA GLU A 125 -8.89 4.35 14.00
C GLU A 125 -7.62 4.96 13.36
N LEU A 126 -6.59 4.14 13.15
CA LEU A 126 -5.36 4.58 12.50
C LEU A 126 -5.58 4.91 11.02
N PHE A 127 -6.43 4.15 10.33
CA PHE A 127 -6.59 4.18 8.87
C PHE A 127 -7.91 4.79 8.37
N GLN A 128 -8.86 5.07 9.25
CA GLN A 128 -10.11 5.74 8.89
C GLN A 128 -9.85 7.10 8.25
N LYS A 129 -10.88 7.65 7.62
CA LYS A 129 -10.83 9.01 7.07
C LYS A 129 -10.36 9.99 8.16
N ASP A 130 -9.36 10.81 7.83
CA ASP A 130 -8.70 11.75 8.74
C ASP A 130 -7.95 11.08 9.92
N GLY A 131 -7.73 9.77 9.84
CA GLY A 131 -6.92 9.00 10.77
C GLY A 131 -5.42 9.33 10.65
N PRO A 132 -4.65 9.14 11.74
CA PRO A 132 -3.28 9.61 11.85
C PRO A 132 -2.31 8.97 10.85
N LEU A 133 -2.56 7.74 10.38
CA LEU A 133 -1.70 7.15 9.34
C LEU A 133 -1.97 7.76 7.97
N LEU A 134 -3.24 8.02 7.62
CA LEU A 134 -3.58 8.64 6.34
C LEU A 134 -3.05 10.08 6.27
N ASP A 135 -3.19 10.84 7.36
CA ASP A 135 -2.66 12.20 7.45
C ASP A 135 -1.12 12.23 7.34
N LEU A 136 -0.44 11.33 8.05
CA LEU A 136 1.02 11.20 7.97
C LEU A 136 1.47 10.81 6.56
N ALA A 137 0.83 9.82 5.94
CA ALA A 137 1.15 9.38 4.58
C ALA A 137 0.94 10.51 3.56
N GLY A 138 -0.16 11.27 3.69
CA GLY A 138 -0.43 12.44 2.85
C GLY A 138 0.60 13.55 3.02
N THR A 139 1.00 13.83 4.27
CA THR A 139 2.06 14.80 4.59
C THR A 139 3.38 14.38 3.98
N MET A 140 3.80 13.12 4.16
CA MET A 140 5.03 12.57 3.59
C MET A 140 5.02 12.64 2.06
N SER A 141 3.93 12.20 1.42
CA SER A 141 3.77 12.23 -0.03
C SER A 141 3.87 13.65 -0.60
N SER A 142 3.41 14.67 0.14
CA SER A 142 3.32 16.04 -0.37
C SER A 142 4.56 16.90 -0.05
N THR A 143 5.31 16.55 1.01
CA THR A 143 6.35 17.42 1.57
C THR A 143 7.74 16.80 1.62
N ALA A 144 7.89 15.49 1.35
CA ALA A 144 9.21 14.88 1.24
C ALA A 144 9.95 15.32 -0.03
N ILE A 145 11.25 15.54 0.11
CA ILE A 145 12.12 16.12 -0.94
C ILE A 145 12.37 15.14 -2.09
N CYS A 146 12.39 13.82 -1.82
CA CYS A 146 12.70 12.80 -2.82
C CYS A 146 11.65 11.69 -2.85
N GLY A 147 11.66 10.91 -3.93
CA GLY A 147 10.70 9.82 -4.15
C GLY A 147 10.64 8.80 -3.01
N LEU A 148 11.77 8.48 -2.35
CA LEU A 148 11.79 7.55 -1.22
C LEU A 148 10.84 8.01 -0.11
N GLY A 149 10.95 9.28 0.33
CA GLY A 149 10.10 9.80 1.39
C GLY A 149 8.65 9.95 0.98
N GLN A 150 8.39 10.20 -0.30
CA GLN A 150 7.03 10.33 -0.83
C GLN A 150 6.25 9.01 -0.82
N ILE A 151 6.95 7.88 -0.97
CA ILE A 151 6.33 6.55 -1.16
C ILE A 151 6.56 5.59 0.02
N ALA A 152 7.29 6.01 1.05
CA ALA A 152 7.65 5.16 2.21
C ALA A 152 6.43 4.58 2.96
N ALA A 153 5.27 5.24 2.86
CA ALA A 153 4.01 4.79 3.47
C ALA A 153 3.27 3.73 2.64
N ASN A 154 3.57 3.60 1.35
CA ASN A 154 2.77 2.83 0.40
C ASN A 154 2.57 1.36 0.80
N PRO A 155 3.58 0.61 1.30
CA PRO A 155 3.37 -0.79 1.70
C PRO A 155 2.26 -0.95 2.75
N LEU A 156 2.34 -0.22 3.86
CA LEU A 156 1.34 -0.30 4.93
C LEU A 156 -0.01 0.27 4.48
N MET A 157 -0.02 1.38 3.74
CA MET A 157 -1.27 2.02 3.30
C MET A 157 -2.04 1.15 2.30
N SER A 158 -1.34 0.48 1.40
CA SER A 158 -1.96 -0.43 0.42
C SER A 158 -2.45 -1.73 1.07
N LEU A 159 -1.72 -2.27 2.05
CA LEU A 159 -2.19 -3.39 2.88
C LEU A 159 -3.54 -3.05 3.53
N LEU A 160 -3.60 -1.95 4.29
CA LEU A 160 -4.81 -1.55 5.01
C LEU A 160 -5.96 -1.18 4.05
N ARG A 161 -5.66 -0.67 2.86
CA ARG A 161 -6.67 -0.30 1.86
C ARG A 161 -7.29 -1.51 1.17
N TYR A 162 -6.47 -2.43 0.69
CA TYR A 162 -6.89 -3.47 -0.25
C TYR A 162 -7.00 -4.85 0.41
N PHE A 163 -6.31 -5.05 1.53
CA PHE A 163 -6.26 -6.31 2.26
C PHE A 163 -6.51 -6.09 3.76
N PRO A 164 -7.60 -5.40 4.16
CA PRO A 164 -7.88 -5.13 5.57
C PRO A 164 -8.05 -6.42 6.38
N GLU A 165 -8.60 -7.49 5.77
CA GLU A 165 -8.76 -8.78 6.44
C GLU A 165 -7.42 -9.44 6.81
N GLU A 166 -6.37 -9.27 6.00
CA GLU A 166 -5.01 -9.73 6.33
C GLU A 166 -4.47 -8.97 7.55
N ALA A 167 -4.74 -7.66 7.64
CA ALA A 167 -4.39 -6.87 8.82
C ALA A 167 -5.22 -7.27 10.05
N TYR A 168 -6.52 -7.51 9.90
CA TYR A 168 -7.39 -7.94 11.00
C TYR A 168 -7.05 -9.33 11.54
N ALA A 169 -6.51 -10.22 10.71
CA ALA A 169 -5.99 -11.52 11.16
C ALA A 169 -4.82 -11.39 12.15
N TYR A 170 -4.15 -10.24 12.14
CA TYR A 170 -3.10 -9.85 13.08
C TYR A 170 -3.60 -8.96 14.22
N ALA A 171 -4.91 -8.69 14.32
CA ALA A 171 -5.43 -7.94 15.45
C ALA A 171 -5.18 -8.67 16.78
N ALA A 172 -4.90 -7.90 17.83
CA ALA A 172 -4.85 -8.40 19.20
C ALA A 172 -6.20 -9.03 19.55
N LEU A 173 -6.15 -10.23 20.15
CA LEU A 173 -7.33 -10.85 20.74
C LEU A 173 -7.71 -10.05 21.98
N SER A 174 -8.94 -9.55 22.00
CA SER A 174 -9.55 -8.85 23.15
C SER A 174 -9.77 -9.78 24.33
#